data_AF-A0A965V8G3-F1
#
_entry.id   AF-A0A965V8G3-F1
#
_cell.length_a   1.000
_cell.length_b   1.000
_cell.length_c   1.000
_cell.angle_alpha   90.00
_cell.angle_beta   90.00
_cell.angle_gamma   90.00
#
_symmetry.space_group_name_H-M   'P 1'
#
loop_
_entity.id
_entity.type
_entity.pdbx_description
1 polymer ?
#
loop_
_entity_poly.entity_id
_entity_poly.type
_entity_poly.pdbx_seq_one_letter_code
_entity_poly.pdbx_strand_id
1 'polypeptide(L)'
;MKQRSLVMAYVFATSSVSTLMGGFVACGAQSYRISVHGETADKIDRPNTQSSGSNLSSGSLPGVHSASGWKRSLPIRFVTSDEIESAVVKQLQTAMKTWEMAVGKPLFAYDGVEAKKGADFRQLYEPLSDSKNGNYFDHNWFGATGKPNSVLATTIWENSPQESSSITKADIRYNAEFYVFGNSLDEFSEGKRTIVDMESLAVHELGHLLGLTHVKETEDRFSVMNPSLFIGEGMITRRLSKGDIVRIRSIYGIGDPTLAQALEKADDAADGADSADQTRM
;
A
#
# COMPACT_ATOMS: atom_id res chain seq x y z
N MET A 1 44.09 66.75 20.60
CA MET A 1 42.92 65.85 20.65
C MET A 1 43.00 64.89 19.47
N LYS A 2 43.24 63.60 19.72
CA LYS A 2 43.37 62.55 18.68
C LYS A 2 42.00 61.87 18.50
N GLN A 3 41.40 61.97 17.32
CA GLN A 3 40.25 61.16 16.93
C GLN A 3 40.75 59.79 16.44
N ARG A 4 40.29 58.73 17.09
CA ARG A 4 40.33 57.35 16.59
C ARG A 4 38.87 56.93 16.40
N SER A 5 38.47 56.64 15.16
CA SER A 5 37.16 56.04 14.88
C SER A 5 37.33 54.56 14.59
N LEU A 6 36.51 53.78 15.28
CA LEU A 6 36.49 52.33 15.37
C LEU A 6 35.97 51.70 14.06
N VAL A 7 36.66 50.68 13.55
CA VAL A 7 36.17 49.80 12.48
C VAL A 7 35.25 48.75 13.12
N MET A 8 33.99 48.72 12.70
CA MET A 8 32.98 47.75 13.14
C MET A 8 33.03 46.54 12.19
N ALA A 9 33.51 45.40 12.69
CA ALA A 9 33.55 44.14 11.96
C ALA A 9 32.19 43.42 12.07
N TYR A 10 31.56 43.14 10.93
CA TYR A 10 30.39 42.26 10.82
C TYR A 10 30.85 40.80 10.85
N VAL A 11 30.43 40.06 11.87
CA VAL A 11 30.56 38.60 11.92
C VAL A 11 29.25 38.00 11.41
N PHE A 12 29.28 37.41 10.21
CA PHE A 12 28.19 36.57 9.71
C PHE A 12 28.29 35.20 10.39
N ALA A 13 27.39 34.92 11.32
CA ALA A 13 27.17 33.57 11.83
C ALA A 13 26.20 32.84 10.89
N THR A 14 26.72 32.00 10.00
CA THR A 14 25.91 31.06 9.22
C THR A 14 25.52 29.89 10.13
N SER A 15 24.28 29.90 10.62
CA SER A 15 23.70 28.73 11.28
C SER A 15 23.38 27.69 10.22
N SER A 16 24.14 26.59 10.21
CA SER A 16 23.88 25.42 9.40
C SER A 16 22.62 24.73 9.92
N VAL A 17 21.51 24.86 9.18
CA VAL A 17 20.32 24.03 9.39
C VAL A 17 20.66 22.64 8.86
N SER A 18 20.96 21.71 9.76
CA SER A 18 21.03 20.28 9.45
C SER A 18 19.61 19.77 9.20
N THR A 19 19.17 19.79 7.95
CA THR A 19 17.96 19.08 7.53
C THR A 19 18.25 17.58 7.60
N LEU A 20 17.75 16.91 8.64
CA LEU A 20 17.69 15.46 8.70
C LEU A 20 16.74 15.01 7.57
N MET A 21 17.32 14.56 6.46
CA MET A 21 16.57 13.95 5.37
C MET A 21 16.00 12.62 5.86
N GLY A 22 14.70 12.59 6.16
CA GLY A 22 13.96 11.34 6.36
C GLY A 22 14.09 10.46 5.11
N GLY A 23 14.26 9.16 5.30
CA GLY A 23 14.33 8.21 4.20
C GLY A 23 12.94 7.93 3.65
N PHE A 24 12.67 8.36 2.42
CA PHE A 24 11.46 8.02 1.68
C PHE A 24 11.68 6.73 0.89
N VAL A 25 10.70 5.81 0.91
CA VAL A 25 10.75 4.58 0.12
C VAL A 25 9.40 4.38 -0.60
N ALA A 26 9.45 3.89 -1.83
CA ALA A 26 8.28 3.50 -2.60
C ALA A 26 8.45 2.06 -3.13
N CYS A 27 7.44 1.23 -2.94
CA CYS A 27 7.36 -0.10 -3.54
C CYS A 27 6.10 -0.15 -4.43
N GLY A 28 6.13 -0.89 -5.54
CA GLY A 28 4.97 -1.02 -6.42
C GLY A 28 4.78 -2.45 -6.89
N ALA A 29 3.52 -2.90 -6.94
CA ALA A 29 3.14 -4.18 -7.53
C ALA A 29 3.23 -4.11 -9.05
N GLN A 30 3.88 -5.09 -9.68
CA GLN A 30 3.99 -5.20 -11.14
C GLN A 30 2.98 -6.21 -11.67
N SER A 31 2.39 -5.98 -12.85
CA SER A 31 1.51 -6.97 -13.51
C SER A 31 2.33 -7.96 -14.36
N TYR A 32 2.10 -9.29 -14.26
CA TYR A 32 2.52 -10.26 -15.31
C TYR A 32 1.68 -11.55 -15.41
N ARG A 33 1.55 -12.00 -16.68
CA ARG A 33 0.97 -13.23 -17.28
C ARG A 33 -0.55 -13.32 -17.41
N ILE A 34 -0.98 -12.80 -18.57
CA ILE A 34 -2.23 -13.05 -19.29
C ILE A 34 -2.37 -14.55 -19.59
N SER A 35 -3.51 -15.14 -19.24
CA SER A 35 -4.01 -16.33 -19.92
C SER A 35 -5.35 -15.99 -20.54
N VAL A 36 -5.35 -15.77 -21.86
CA VAL A 36 -6.54 -15.94 -22.68
C VAL A 36 -6.24 -17.17 -23.54
N HIS A 37 -7.11 -18.17 -23.47
CA HIS A 37 -7.03 -19.37 -24.32
C HIS A 37 -6.87 -18.97 -25.80
N GLY A 38 -5.88 -19.55 -26.48
CA GLY A 38 -5.78 -19.57 -27.94
C GLY A 38 -4.52 -18.91 -28.52
N GLU A 39 -3.58 -19.76 -28.90
CA GLU A 39 -2.56 -19.55 -29.95
C GLU A 39 -1.20 -18.89 -29.58
N THR A 40 -0.17 -19.73 -29.77
CA THR A 40 1.27 -19.44 -29.94
C THR A 40 2.00 -18.77 -28.78
N ALA A 41 2.46 -19.64 -27.87
CA ALA A 41 3.65 -19.39 -27.08
C ALA A 41 4.86 -19.29 -28.01
N ASP A 42 5.40 -18.08 -28.22
CA ASP A 42 6.83 -17.93 -28.46
C ASP A 42 7.32 -16.52 -28.10
N LYS A 43 8.42 -16.52 -27.31
CA LYS A 43 9.24 -15.37 -26.89
C LYS A 43 8.56 -14.30 -26.04
N ILE A 44 8.56 -14.51 -24.73
CA ILE A 44 8.46 -13.43 -23.74
C ILE A 44 9.88 -13.06 -23.29
N ASP A 45 10.36 -11.91 -23.77
CA ASP A 45 11.57 -11.26 -23.29
C ASP A 45 11.39 -10.87 -21.81
N ARG A 46 12.36 -11.26 -20.99
CA ARG A 46 12.44 -10.89 -19.58
C ARG A 46 13.10 -9.51 -19.46
N PRO A 47 12.42 -8.45 -18.99
CA PRO A 47 13.12 -7.26 -18.57
C PRO A 47 13.87 -7.52 -17.26
N ASN A 48 15.15 -7.15 -17.28
CA ASN A 48 16.12 -7.26 -16.20
C ASN A 48 15.68 -6.42 -14.99
N THR A 49 15.14 -7.05 -13.95
CA THR A 49 14.84 -6.40 -12.66
C THR A 49 16.13 -6.08 -11.93
N GLN A 50 16.57 -4.82 -12.00
CA GLN A 50 17.47 -4.26 -10.99
C GLN A 50 16.67 -4.09 -9.69
N SER A 51 16.96 -4.96 -8.72
CA SER A 51 16.48 -4.86 -7.36
C SER A 51 17.06 -3.61 -6.69
N SER A 52 16.25 -2.58 -6.51
CA SER A 52 16.58 -1.50 -5.56
C SER A 52 16.22 -1.97 -4.16
N GLY A 53 17.23 -2.33 -3.36
CA GLY A 53 17.06 -2.62 -1.93
C GLY A 53 17.81 -3.82 -1.39
N SER A 54 19.07 -4.06 -1.77
CA SER A 54 19.94 -4.99 -1.04
C SER A 54 20.64 -4.26 0.10
N ASN A 55 20.14 -4.43 1.32
CA ASN A 55 20.93 -4.40 2.55
C ASN A 55 20.21 -5.26 3.59
N LEU A 56 20.41 -6.57 3.51
CA LEU A 56 20.00 -7.50 4.56
C LEU A 56 21.27 -8.12 5.15
N SER A 57 21.61 -7.72 6.37
CA SER A 57 22.49 -8.49 7.24
C SER A 57 21.82 -8.74 8.60
N SER A 58 21.91 -10.01 8.98
CA SER A 58 21.55 -10.65 10.27
C SER A 58 20.06 -10.96 10.52
N GLY A 59 19.71 -12.24 10.31
CA GLY A 59 18.62 -12.93 11.01
C GLY A 59 17.16 -12.58 10.67
N SER A 60 16.90 -11.64 9.75
CA SER A 60 15.55 -11.18 9.42
C SER A 60 14.74 -12.24 8.67
N LEU A 61 13.50 -12.49 9.11
CA LEU A 61 12.52 -13.17 8.28
C LEU A 61 12.44 -12.45 6.92
N PRO A 62 12.65 -13.15 5.79
CA PRO A 62 12.52 -12.53 4.47
C PRO A 62 11.10 -11.99 4.29
N GLY A 63 10.97 -10.84 3.64
CA GLY A 63 9.67 -10.20 3.42
C GLY A 63 9.24 -9.19 4.50
N VAL A 64 10.16 -8.67 5.32
CA VAL A 64 9.89 -7.56 6.27
C VAL A 64 10.85 -6.40 6.02
N HIS A 65 10.32 -5.19 5.78
CA HIS A 65 11.13 -3.95 5.71
C HIS A 65 11.05 -3.11 6.98
N SER A 66 10.00 -3.28 7.79
CA SER A 66 9.75 -2.49 8.99
C SER A 66 9.31 -3.37 10.16
N ALA A 67 10.28 -3.81 10.97
CA ALA A 67 10.06 -4.76 12.07
C ALA A 67 9.25 -4.19 13.25
N SER A 68 9.17 -2.86 13.39
CA SER A 68 8.31 -2.20 14.38
C SER A 68 6.98 -1.75 13.78
N GLY A 69 6.87 -1.62 12.45
CA GLY A 69 5.63 -1.25 11.76
C GLY A 69 5.02 0.00 12.36
N TRP A 70 3.72 -0.06 12.68
CA TRP A 70 2.95 1.04 13.27
C TRP A 70 2.72 0.93 14.78
N LYS A 71 3.49 0.12 15.52
CA LYS A 71 3.18 -0.26 16.93
C LYS A 71 2.78 0.89 17.87
N ARG A 72 3.32 2.09 17.66
CA ARG A 72 3.08 3.27 18.52
C ARG A 72 1.89 4.12 18.08
N SER A 73 1.27 3.80 16.95
CA SER A 73 0.25 4.61 16.27
C SER A 73 -0.93 3.77 15.76
N LEU A 74 -1.22 2.65 16.44
CA LEU A 74 -2.41 1.85 16.15
C LEU A 74 -3.65 2.39 16.88
N PRO A 75 -4.84 2.35 16.26
CA PRO A 75 -5.09 1.92 14.88
C PRO A 75 -4.59 2.95 13.85
N ILE A 76 -4.13 2.46 12.71
CA ILE A 76 -3.73 3.29 11.56
C ILE A 76 -5.00 3.93 11.02
N ARG A 77 -5.05 5.26 11.06
CA ARG A 77 -6.15 6.05 10.52
C ARG A 77 -5.93 6.31 9.05
N PHE A 78 -6.91 5.99 8.22
CA PHE A 78 -6.84 6.21 6.78
C PHE A 78 -8.16 6.73 6.20
N VAL A 79 -8.01 7.42 5.08
CA VAL A 79 -9.10 7.96 4.27
C VAL A 79 -8.97 7.47 2.83
N THR A 80 -10.01 7.70 2.05
CA THR A 80 -10.03 7.48 0.59
C THR A 80 -10.35 8.80 -0.11
N SER A 81 -9.83 9.02 -1.32
CA SER A 81 -10.35 10.12 -2.14
C SER A 81 -11.84 9.93 -2.42
N ASP A 82 -12.56 11.04 -2.57
CA ASP A 82 -14.01 11.04 -2.83
C ASP A 82 -14.41 10.46 -4.21
N GLU A 83 -13.42 10.24 -5.09
CA GLU A 83 -13.61 9.59 -6.39
C GLU A 83 -13.63 8.06 -6.30
N ILE A 84 -13.19 7.47 -5.18
CA ILE A 84 -13.22 6.03 -4.98
C ILE A 84 -14.65 5.62 -4.61
N GLU A 85 -15.27 4.82 -5.48
CA GLU A 85 -16.64 4.36 -5.31
C GLU A 85 -16.82 3.53 -4.02
N SER A 86 -17.99 3.61 -3.39
CA SER A 86 -18.26 2.94 -2.11
C SER A 86 -18.07 1.42 -2.18
N ALA A 87 -18.36 0.79 -3.32
CA ALA A 87 -18.14 -0.64 -3.53
C ALA A 87 -16.64 -1.00 -3.50
N VAL A 88 -15.79 -0.14 -4.07
CA VAL A 88 -14.33 -0.27 -4.04
C VAL A 88 -13.80 -0.01 -2.62
N VAL A 89 -14.35 0.98 -1.91
CA VAL A 89 -14.03 1.24 -0.49
C VAL A 89 -14.35 0.02 0.37
N LYS A 90 -15.49 -0.66 0.14
CA LYS A 90 -15.86 -1.89 0.86
C LYS A 90 -14.79 -2.97 0.68
N GLN A 91 -14.32 -3.20 -0.55
CA GLN A 91 -13.26 -4.17 -0.83
C GLN A 91 -11.93 -3.83 -0.14
N LEU A 92 -11.57 -2.55 -0.09
CA LEU A 92 -10.40 -2.08 0.67
C LEU A 92 -10.56 -2.36 2.18
N GLN A 93 -11.75 -2.15 2.73
CA GLN A 93 -12.05 -2.45 4.14
C GLN A 93 -12.00 -3.96 4.42
N THR A 94 -12.49 -4.80 3.51
CA THR A 94 -12.35 -6.26 3.60
C THR A 94 -10.88 -6.68 3.61
N ALA A 95 -10.03 -6.08 2.76
CA ALA A 95 -8.59 -6.32 2.78
C ALA A 95 -7.93 -5.91 4.11
N MET A 96 -8.38 -4.82 4.73
CA MET A 96 -7.94 -4.43 6.08
C MET A 96 -8.33 -5.48 7.12
N LYS A 97 -9.57 -5.98 7.07
CA LYS A 97 -10.05 -7.05 7.96
C LYS A 97 -9.25 -8.33 7.80
N THR A 98 -8.85 -8.70 6.58
CA THR A 98 -7.97 -9.84 6.33
C THR A 98 -6.67 -9.78 7.15
N TRP A 99 -6.03 -8.62 7.22
CA TRP A 99 -4.83 -8.43 8.05
C TRP A 99 -5.15 -8.39 9.56
N GLU A 100 -6.25 -7.75 9.96
CA GLU A 100 -6.70 -7.73 11.37
C GLU A 100 -7.00 -9.12 11.91
N MET A 101 -7.66 -9.97 11.12
CA MET A 101 -7.93 -11.37 11.43
C MET A 101 -6.62 -12.17 11.52
N ALA A 102 -5.67 -11.91 10.60
CA ALA A 102 -4.37 -12.56 10.65
C ALA A 102 -3.64 -12.25 11.95
N VAL A 103 -3.68 -11.02 12.43
CA VAL A 103 -3.02 -10.62 13.68
C VAL A 103 -3.87 -10.94 14.92
N GLY A 104 -5.20 -10.93 14.81
CA GLY A 104 -6.14 -11.08 15.93
C GLY A 104 -6.39 -9.79 16.72
N LYS A 105 -6.27 -8.62 16.07
CA LYS A 105 -6.58 -7.31 16.68
C LYS A 105 -6.80 -6.21 15.63
N PRO A 106 -7.45 -5.09 16.00
CA PRO A 106 -7.61 -3.98 15.09
C PRO A 106 -6.26 -3.36 14.76
N LEU A 107 -6.01 -3.16 13.48
CA LEU A 107 -4.84 -2.46 12.94
C LEU A 107 -5.27 -1.15 12.30
N PHE A 108 -6.55 -1.02 11.95
CA PHE A 108 -7.04 -0.05 10.99
C PHE A 108 -8.27 0.69 11.52
N ALA A 109 -8.40 1.96 11.17
CA ALA A 109 -9.59 2.79 11.40
C ALA A 109 -9.88 3.63 10.15
N TYR A 110 -11.05 3.41 9.53
CA TYR A 110 -11.51 4.19 8.38
C TYR A 110 -12.14 5.50 8.86
N ASP A 111 -11.56 6.62 8.46
CA ASP A 111 -12.01 7.97 8.84
C ASP A 111 -12.88 8.64 7.77
N GLY A 112 -13.28 7.90 6.72
CA GLY A 112 -14.16 8.40 5.67
C GLY A 112 -13.42 8.86 4.41
N VAL A 113 -14.05 9.77 3.68
CA VAL A 113 -13.56 10.31 2.41
C VAL A 113 -12.87 11.66 2.60
N GLU A 114 -11.99 12.01 1.66
CA GLU A 114 -11.47 13.37 1.54
C GLU A 114 -11.52 13.90 0.11
N ALA A 115 -11.52 15.22 -0.02
CA ALA A 115 -11.64 15.90 -1.31
C ALA A 115 -10.36 15.84 -2.17
N LYS A 116 -9.21 15.49 -1.58
CA LYS A 116 -7.95 15.37 -2.32
C LYS A 116 -7.98 14.10 -3.20
N LYS A 117 -7.47 14.23 -4.42
CA LYS A 117 -7.43 13.18 -5.44
C LYS A 117 -6.00 12.90 -5.87
N GLY A 118 -5.77 11.78 -6.57
CA GLY A 118 -4.45 11.46 -7.11
C GLY A 118 -3.89 12.57 -8.01
N ALA A 119 -4.77 13.16 -8.83
CA ALA A 119 -4.44 14.26 -9.74
C ALA A 119 -4.00 15.56 -9.04
N ASP A 120 -4.28 15.74 -7.75
CA ASP A 120 -3.84 16.91 -6.98
C ASP A 120 -2.34 16.83 -6.64
N PHE A 121 -1.75 15.63 -6.67
CA PHE A 121 -0.34 15.39 -6.38
C PHE A 121 0.49 15.39 -7.66
N ARG A 122 1.48 16.27 -7.71
CA ARG A 122 2.40 16.44 -8.85
C ARG A 122 3.59 15.49 -8.81
N GLN A 123 3.86 14.91 -7.64
CA GLN A 123 5.00 14.01 -7.44
C GLN A 123 4.61 12.80 -6.61
N LEU A 124 5.37 11.71 -6.77
CA LEU A 124 5.13 10.42 -6.10
C LEU A 124 4.94 10.58 -4.59
N TYR A 125 5.83 11.32 -3.93
CA TYR A 125 5.90 11.43 -2.46
C TYR A 125 5.12 12.62 -1.87
N GLU A 126 4.44 13.41 -2.70
CA GLU A 126 3.72 14.59 -2.22
C GLU A 126 2.60 14.29 -1.20
N PRO A 127 1.86 13.16 -1.28
CA PRO A 127 0.84 12.84 -0.28
C PRO A 127 1.38 12.79 1.16
N LEU A 128 2.62 12.30 1.36
CA LEU A 128 3.26 12.20 2.68
C LEU A 128 3.47 13.56 3.37
N SER A 129 3.31 14.67 2.65
CA SER A 129 3.42 16.03 3.20
C SER A 129 2.23 16.44 4.07
N ASP A 130 1.09 15.74 3.97
CA ASP A 130 -0.07 16.05 4.79
C ASP A 130 -0.12 15.23 6.10
N SER A 131 -1.24 15.32 6.83
CA SER A 131 -1.43 14.70 8.14
C SER A 131 -2.30 13.44 8.09
N LYS A 132 -2.56 12.87 6.91
CA LYS A 132 -3.43 11.72 6.73
C LYS A 132 -2.66 10.58 6.05
N ASN A 133 -3.21 9.38 6.15
CA ASN A 133 -2.82 8.25 5.32
C ASN A 133 -3.97 8.02 4.35
N GLY A 134 -3.71 8.11 3.05
CA GLY A 134 -4.73 8.14 2.03
C GLY A 134 -4.61 7.05 0.97
N ASN A 135 -5.72 6.82 0.29
CA ASN A 135 -5.83 5.97 -0.89
C ASN A 135 -6.33 6.84 -2.05
N TYR A 136 -5.58 6.88 -3.14
CA TYR A 136 -5.82 7.83 -4.23
C TYR A 136 -5.80 7.16 -5.60
N PHE A 137 -6.75 7.53 -6.47
CA PHE A 137 -6.76 7.11 -7.87
C PHE A 137 -6.02 8.14 -8.74
N ASP A 138 -5.02 7.67 -9.46
CA ASP A 138 -4.21 8.50 -10.34
C ASP A 138 -4.58 8.29 -11.80
N HIS A 139 -5.32 9.23 -12.36
CA HIS A 139 -5.70 9.25 -13.77
C HIS A 139 -4.61 9.81 -14.70
N ASN A 140 -3.52 10.35 -14.14
CA ASN A 140 -2.31 10.77 -14.85
C ASN A 140 -1.10 10.10 -14.19
N TRP A 141 -1.12 8.77 -14.15
CA TRP A 141 -0.20 7.94 -13.39
C TRP A 141 1.26 8.25 -13.71
N PHE A 142 1.64 8.21 -14.99
CA PHE A 142 3.03 8.45 -15.37
C PHE A 142 3.45 9.88 -15.05
N GLY A 143 2.59 10.86 -15.33
CA GLY A 143 2.89 12.27 -15.04
C GLY A 143 3.02 12.59 -13.55
N ALA A 144 2.23 11.93 -12.70
CA ALA A 144 2.20 12.20 -11.27
C ALA A 144 3.21 11.37 -10.46
N THR A 145 3.59 10.18 -10.95
CA THR A 145 4.43 9.23 -10.20
C THR A 145 5.77 8.92 -10.87
N GLY A 146 5.89 9.13 -12.19
CA GLY A 146 7.03 8.68 -13.00
C GLY A 146 7.14 7.16 -13.16
N LYS A 147 6.16 6.38 -12.67
CA LYS A 147 6.19 4.91 -12.71
C LYS A 147 5.64 4.38 -14.05
N PRO A 148 6.17 3.24 -14.54
CA PRO A 148 5.67 2.64 -15.77
C PRO A 148 4.23 2.15 -15.61
N ASN A 149 3.54 2.01 -16.75
CA ASN A 149 2.14 1.56 -16.78
C ASN A 149 1.92 0.13 -16.27
N SER A 150 2.97 -0.70 -16.19
CA SER A 150 2.91 -2.06 -15.64
C SER A 150 2.80 -2.11 -14.11
N VAL A 151 2.90 -0.95 -13.44
CA VAL A 151 2.71 -0.86 -11.99
C VAL A 151 1.23 -0.58 -11.71
N LEU A 152 0.60 -1.47 -10.94
CA LEU A 152 -0.83 -1.40 -10.62
C LEU A 152 -1.11 -0.35 -9.54
N ALA A 153 -0.28 -0.35 -8.51
CA ALA A 153 -0.33 0.59 -7.42
C ALA A 153 1.07 0.76 -6.81
N THR A 154 1.21 1.76 -5.96
CA THR A 154 2.42 1.96 -5.18
C THR A 154 2.08 2.41 -3.78
N THR A 155 2.67 1.72 -2.81
CA THR A 155 2.70 2.17 -1.43
C THR A 155 3.94 3.02 -1.22
N ILE A 156 3.75 4.23 -0.70
CA ILE A 156 4.80 5.14 -0.25
C ILE A 156 4.74 5.26 1.26
N TRP A 157 5.89 5.39 1.91
CA TRP A 157 5.92 5.55 3.36
C TRP A 157 7.12 6.36 3.83
N GLU A 158 6.99 6.84 5.07
CA GLU A 158 8.04 7.50 5.84
C GLU A 158 8.27 6.72 7.13
N ASN A 159 9.55 6.48 7.45
CA ASN A 159 9.95 5.89 8.73
C ASN A 159 10.36 6.97 9.73
N SER A 160 10.20 6.67 11.02
CA SER A 160 10.66 7.54 12.10
C SER A 160 12.16 7.77 12.01
N PRO A 161 12.63 9.03 12.10
CA PRO A 161 14.05 9.33 12.14
C PRO A 161 14.73 8.82 13.43
N GLN A 162 13.97 8.55 14.49
CA GLN A 162 14.50 7.98 15.74
C GLN A 162 14.45 6.45 15.78
N GLU A 163 13.56 5.83 14.99
CA GLU A 163 13.41 4.38 14.91
C GLU A 163 13.12 4.00 13.45
N SER A 164 14.18 3.73 12.69
CA SER A 164 14.09 3.48 11.23
C SER A 164 13.24 2.26 10.85
N SER A 165 12.92 1.38 11.81
CA SER A 165 12.01 0.25 11.66
C SER A 165 10.56 0.55 12.06
N SER A 166 10.22 1.81 12.36
CA SER A 166 8.86 2.27 12.69
C SER A 166 8.35 3.17 11.58
N ILE A 167 7.16 2.88 11.06
CA ILE A 167 6.48 3.70 10.06
C ILE A 167 5.72 4.83 10.78
N THR A 168 5.76 6.04 10.21
CA THR A 168 5.05 7.22 10.74
C THR A 168 3.98 7.74 9.81
N LYS A 169 4.12 7.52 8.49
CA LYS A 169 3.16 7.90 7.45
C LYS A 169 3.20 6.91 6.31
N ALA A 170 2.07 6.68 5.66
CA ALA A 170 2.03 5.95 4.39
C ALA A 170 0.79 6.33 3.57
N ASP A 171 0.91 6.24 2.26
CA ASP A 171 -0.19 6.42 1.32
C ASP A 171 -0.12 5.33 0.25
N ILE A 172 -1.27 5.02 -0.34
CA ILE A 172 -1.39 4.09 -1.46
C ILE A 172 -1.97 4.84 -2.65
N ARG A 173 -1.29 4.72 -3.79
CA ARG A 173 -1.68 5.34 -5.05
C ARG A 173 -1.92 4.27 -6.10
N TYR A 174 -3.09 4.30 -6.74
CA TYR A 174 -3.54 3.31 -7.71
C TYR A 174 -3.53 3.88 -9.12
N ASN A 175 -3.04 3.09 -10.08
CA ASN A 175 -2.93 3.49 -11.48
C ASN A 175 -4.28 3.42 -12.20
N ALA A 176 -5.13 4.41 -11.97
CA ALA A 176 -6.46 4.52 -12.58
C ALA A 176 -6.43 5.04 -14.03
N GLU A 177 -5.24 5.40 -14.53
CA GLU A 177 -5.01 5.72 -15.95
C GLU A 177 -5.13 4.48 -16.84
N PHE A 178 -4.55 3.35 -16.42
CA PHE A 178 -4.47 2.13 -17.24
C PHE A 178 -5.32 0.96 -16.74
N TYR A 179 -5.92 1.06 -15.55
CA TYR A 179 -6.67 -0.02 -14.93
C TYR A 179 -8.05 0.43 -14.44
N VAL A 180 -8.95 -0.54 -14.34
CA VAL A 180 -10.21 -0.43 -13.61
C VAL A 180 -10.03 -1.20 -12.31
N PHE A 181 -10.47 -0.63 -11.18
CA PHE A 181 -10.37 -1.28 -9.87
C PHE A 181 -11.77 -1.55 -9.35
N GLY A 182 -12.03 -2.81 -9.04
CA GLY A 182 -13.35 -3.26 -8.64
C GLY A 182 -13.33 -4.73 -8.25
N ASN A 183 -14.51 -5.34 -8.13
CA ASN A 183 -14.61 -6.78 -7.87
C ASN A 183 -14.46 -7.53 -9.20
N SER A 184 -13.33 -8.19 -9.44
CA SER A 184 -13.08 -8.84 -10.74
C SER A 184 -14.02 -10.03 -11.02
N LEU A 185 -14.78 -10.48 -10.02
CA LEU A 185 -15.80 -11.52 -10.18
C LEU A 185 -17.10 -10.98 -10.83
N ASP A 186 -17.40 -9.70 -10.63
CA ASP A 186 -18.66 -9.08 -11.03
C ASP A 186 -18.48 -7.97 -12.08
N GLU A 187 -17.27 -7.42 -12.16
CA GLU A 187 -16.91 -6.30 -13.04
C GLU A 187 -15.95 -6.75 -14.16
N PHE A 188 -15.89 -5.94 -15.23
CA PHE A 188 -15.20 -6.27 -16.47
C PHE A 188 -14.21 -5.19 -16.88
N SER A 189 -13.24 -5.56 -17.73
CA SER A 189 -12.34 -4.59 -18.35
C SER A 189 -13.10 -3.55 -19.18
N GLU A 190 -12.62 -2.31 -19.18
CA GLU A 190 -13.25 -1.20 -19.89
C GLU A 190 -12.33 -0.61 -20.96
N GLY A 191 -12.73 -0.78 -22.23
CA GLY A 191 -11.96 -0.26 -23.36
C GLY A 191 -10.55 -0.87 -23.42
N LYS A 192 -9.53 -0.05 -23.12
CA LYS A 192 -8.12 -0.49 -23.06
C LYS A 192 -7.65 -0.79 -21.64
N ARG A 193 -8.47 -0.53 -20.62
CA ARG A 193 -8.11 -0.71 -19.22
C ARG A 193 -8.50 -2.10 -18.78
N THR A 194 -7.58 -2.80 -18.11
CA THR A 194 -7.83 -4.14 -17.58
C THR A 194 -8.42 -4.05 -16.17
N ILE A 195 -9.42 -4.88 -15.86
CA ILE A 195 -9.96 -5.00 -14.51
C ILE A 195 -8.92 -5.62 -13.56
N VAL A 196 -8.77 -5.02 -12.38
CA VAL A 196 -7.94 -5.50 -11.29
C VAL A 196 -8.82 -5.69 -10.08
N ASP A 197 -8.73 -6.87 -9.47
CA ASP A 197 -9.43 -7.16 -8.23
C ASP A 197 -8.92 -6.27 -7.11
N MET A 198 -9.76 -5.33 -6.66
CA MET A 198 -9.38 -4.32 -5.69
C MET A 198 -8.98 -4.97 -4.36
N GLU A 199 -9.74 -5.95 -3.87
CA GLU A 199 -9.43 -6.63 -2.61
C GLU A 199 -8.06 -7.32 -2.69
N SER A 200 -7.77 -8.04 -3.78
CA SER A 200 -6.46 -8.69 -3.98
C SER A 200 -5.30 -7.71 -3.97
N LEU A 201 -5.43 -6.60 -4.71
CA LEU A 201 -4.40 -5.57 -4.77
C LEU A 201 -4.26 -4.85 -3.42
N ALA A 202 -5.37 -4.52 -2.76
CA ALA A 202 -5.38 -3.89 -1.46
C ALA A 202 -4.70 -4.77 -0.39
N VAL A 203 -4.95 -6.08 -0.39
CA VAL A 203 -4.27 -6.99 0.53
C VAL A 203 -2.74 -6.91 0.35
N HIS A 204 -2.25 -6.84 -0.89
CA HIS A 204 -0.82 -6.67 -1.19
C HIS A 204 -0.26 -5.32 -0.70
N GLU A 205 -0.87 -4.20 -1.13
CA GLU A 205 -0.39 -2.86 -0.81
C GLU A 205 -0.50 -2.55 0.70
N LEU A 206 -1.55 -3.01 1.37
CA LEU A 206 -1.66 -2.92 2.83
C LEU A 206 -0.58 -3.74 3.53
N GLY A 207 -0.11 -4.84 2.95
CA GLY A 207 1.05 -5.57 3.45
C GLY A 207 2.31 -4.69 3.45
N HIS A 208 2.56 -3.95 2.37
CA HIS A 208 3.64 -2.96 2.31
C HIS A 208 3.48 -1.87 3.36
N LEU A 209 2.27 -1.31 3.46
CA LEU A 209 1.93 -0.30 4.45
C LEU A 209 2.17 -0.81 5.86
N LEU A 210 1.92 -2.09 6.14
CA LEU A 210 2.10 -2.71 7.44
C LEU A 210 3.57 -3.09 7.76
N GLY A 211 4.49 -2.96 6.81
CA GLY A 211 5.92 -3.22 7.01
C GLY A 211 6.46 -4.48 6.31
N LEU A 212 5.66 -5.13 5.45
CA LEU A 212 6.09 -6.29 4.67
C LEU A 212 6.72 -5.85 3.34
N THR A 213 7.74 -6.56 2.88
CA THR A 213 8.31 -6.38 1.54
C THR A 213 7.98 -7.57 0.65
N HIS A 214 8.33 -7.46 -0.63
CA HIS A 214 8.10 -8.55 -1.56
C HIS A 214 8.78 -9.83 -1.11
N VAL A 215 8.07 -10.93 -1.34
CA VAL A 215 8.55 -12.28 -1.11
C VAL A 215 8.75 -12.94 -2.47
N LYS A 216 9.83 -13.69 -2.62
CA LYS A 216 10.07 -14.39 -3.89
C LYS A 216 9.17 -15.61 -3.97
N GLU A 217 8.72 -15.95 -5.17
CA GLU A 217 7.91 -17.15 -5.42
C GLU A 217 8.62 -18.44 -4.92
N THR A 218 9.95 -18.49 -4.99
CA THR A 218 10.77 -19.60 -4.47
C THR A 218 10.74 -19.73 -2.95
N GLU A 219 10.39 -18.66 -2.23
CA GLU A 219 10.25 -18.63 -0.77
C GLU A 219 8.79 -18.92 -0.37
N ASP A 220 7.84 -18.32 -1.09
CA ASP A 220 6.41 -18.48 -0.82
C ASP A 220 5.54 -18.19 -2.06
N ARG A 221 5.35 -19.22 -2.88
CA ARG A 221 4.56 -19.15 -4.12
C ARG A 221 3.11 -18.69 -3.98
N PHE A 222 2.56 -18.75 -2.76
CA PHE A 222 1.18 -18.37 -2.49
C PHE A 222 1.08 -17.07 -1.70
N SER A 223 2.22 -16.41 -1.45
CA SER A 223 2.24 -15.14 -0.74
C SER A 223 1.49 -14.07 -1.53
N VAL A 224 0.63 -13.32 -0.84
CA VAL A 224 0.04 -12.10 -1.40
C VAL A 224 1.09 -11.03 -1.63
N MET A 225 2.26 -11.14 -0.97
CA MET A 225 3.41 -10.24 -1.13
C MET A 225 4.33 -10.65 -2.29
N ASN A 226 3.92 -11.56 -3.17
CA ASN A 226 4.65 -11.76 -4.42
C ASN A 226 4.60 -10.47 -5.25
N PRO A 227 5.70 -10.06 -5.91
CA PRO A 227 5.76 -8.80 -6.67
C PRO A 227 4.86 -8.77 -7.91
N SER A 228 4.23 -9.90 -8.26
CA SER A 228 3.39 -10.05 -9.44
C SER A 228 1.99 -10.48 -9.05
N LEU A 229 1.01 -9.79 -9.63
CA LEU A 229 -0.43 -10.08 -9.48
C LEU A 229 -1.01 -10.59 -10.81
N PHE A 230 -1.89 -11.59 -10.72
CA PHE A 230 -2.74 -11.99 -11.83
C PHE A 230 -3.96 -11.06 -11.89
N ILE A 231 -4.21 -10.48 -13.07
CA ILE A 231 -5.28 -9.50 -13.29
C ILE A 231 -6.15 -9.94 -14.48
N GLY A 232 -7.34 -9.34 -14.61
CA GLY A 232 -8.36 -9.74 -15.57
C GLY A 232 -9.61 -10.28 -14.89
N GLU A 233 -10.65 -10.55 -15.69
CA GLU A 233 -11.94 -11.03 -15.21
C GLU A 233 -11.79 -12.37 -14.47
N GLY A 234 -12.40 -12.48 -13.30
CA GLY A 234 -12.38 -13.69 -12.47
C GLY A 234 -11.05 -13.96 -11.76
N MET A 235 -10.03 -13.11 -11.92
CA MET A 235 -8.71 -13.33 -11.35
C MET A 235 -8.61 -12.69 -9.95
N ILE A 236 -8.42 -13.52 -8.92
CA ILE A 236 -8.36 -13.10 -7.51
C ILE A 236 -7.22 -13.78 -6.73
N THR A 237 -6.68 -13.08 -5.74
CA THR A 237 -5.59 -13.50 -4.82
C THR A 237 -5.77 -12.87 -3.42
N ARG A 238 -6.96 -13.00 -2.85
CA ARG A 238 -7.36 -12.36 -1.58
C ARG A 238 -6.83 -13.05 -0.31
N ARG A 239 -6.38 -14.30 -0.43
CA ARG A 239 -6.05 -15.16 0.72
C ARG A 239 -4.57 -15.07 1.09
N LEU A 240 -4.29 -14.73 2.35
CA LEU A 240 -2.95 -14.79 2.92
C LEU A 240 -2.38 -16.21 2.93
N SER A 241 -1.09 -16.33 2.58
CA SER A 241 -0.34 -17.56 2.81
C SER A 241 -0.02 -17.75 4.30
N LYS A 242 0.43 -18.96 4.66
CA LYS A 242 0.97 -19.21 6.01
C LYS A 242 2.18 -18.32 6.31
N GLY A 243 3.02 -18.05 5.31
CA GLY A 243 4.19 -17.21 5.46
C GLY A 243 3.81 -15.75 5.74
N ASP A 244 2.81 -15.22 5.06
CA ASP A 244 2.31 -13.85 5.29
C ASP A 244 1.82 -13.67 6.72
N ILE A 245 1.04 -14.64 7.22
CA ILE A 245 0.54 -14.66 8.60
C ILE A 245 1.71 -14.68 9.61
N VAL A 246 2.74 -15.49 9.37
CA VAL A 246 3.93 -15.53 10.23
C VAL A 246 4.69 -14.20 10.21
N ARG A 247 4.91 -13.61 9.03
CA ARG A 247 5.62 -12.34 8.87
C ARG A 247 4.87 -11.19 9.54
N ILE A 248 3.56 -11.06 9.32
CA ILE A 248 2.79 -9.96 9.92
C ILE A 248 2.72 -10.09 11.44
N ARG A 249 2.59 -11.30 11.97
CA ARG A 249 2.64 -11.57 13.42
C ARG A 249 4.03 -11.35 14.01
N SER A 250 5.10 -11.48 13.22
CA SER A 250 6.45 -11.12 13.68
C SER A 250 6.59 -9.61 13.95
N ILE A 251 5.84 -8.79 13.19
CA ILE A 251 5.76 -7.35 13.42
C ILE A 251 4.80 -7.10 14.58
N TYR A 252 3.52 -7.46 14.47
CA TYR A 252 2.49 -6.99 15.40
C TYR A 252 2.21 -7.91 16.61
N GLY A 253 2.85 -9.07 16.69
CA GLY A 253 2.55 -10.10 17.69
C GLY A 253 1.28 -10.89 17.36
N ILE A 254 0.92 -11.82 18.25
CA ILE A 254 -0.34 -12.56 18.19
C ILE A 254 -1.34 -11.87 19.13
N GLY A 255 -2.46 -11.42 18.57
CA GLY A 255 -3.59 -10.85 19.29
C GLY A 255 -4.53 -11.92 19.86
N ASP A 256 -5.75 -11.51 20.19
CA ASP A 256 -6.74 -12.40 20.78
C ASP A 256 -7.39 -13.27 19.69
N PRO A 257 -7.22 -14.61 19.73
CA PRO A 257 -7.81 -15.50 18.72
C PRO A 257 -9.35 -15.48 18.74
N THR A 258 -9.99 -15.10 19.84
CA THR A 258 -11.45 -14.96 19.91
C THR A 258 -11.93 -13.73 19.17
N LEU A 259 -11.10 -12.68 19.08
CA LEU A 259 -11.40 -11.49 18.29
C LEU A 259 -11.34 -11.78 16.79
N ALA A 260 -10.40 -12.63 16.34
CA ALA A 260 -10.38 -13.08 14.95
C ALA A 260 -11.69 -13.82 14.58
N GLN A 261 -12.19 -14.69 15.46
CA GLN A 261 -13.47 -15.38 15.26
C GLN A 261 -14.68 -14.44 15.33
N ALA A 262 -14.61 -13.39 16.14
CA ALA A 262 -15.66 -12.38 16.23
C ALA A 262 -15.69 -11.47 14.99
N LEU A 263 -14.52 -11.12 14.44
CA LEU A 263 -14.40 -10.35 13.20
C LEU A 263 -14.96 -11.13 12.00
N GLU A 264 -14.65 -12.43 11.90
CA GLU A 264 -15.19 -13.34 10.88
C GLU A 264 -16.73 -13.36 10.92
N LYS A 265 -17.33 -13.52 12.11
CA LYS A 265 -18.80 -13.53 12.27
C LYS A 265 -19.48 -12.18 12.00
N ALA A 266 -18.79 -11.08 12.26
CA ALA A 266 -19.34 -9.74 12.04
C ALA A 266 -19.43 -9.40 10.54
N ASP A 267 -18.49 -9.91 9.74
CA ASP A 267 -18.49 -9.75 8.29
C ASP A 267 -19.65 -10.52 7.64
N ASP A 268 -19.83 -11.78 8.03
CA ASP A 268 -20.97 -12.61 7.60
C ASP A 268 -22.34 -11.96 7.90
N ALA A 269 -22.44 -11.26 9.04
CA ALA A 269 -23.67 -10.60 9.45
C ALA A 269 -23.94 -9.29 8.68
N ALA A 270 -22.91 -8.59 8.22
CA ALA A 270 -23.03 -7.37 7.45
C ALA A 270 -23.50 -7.65 6.01
N ASP A 271 -23.02 -8.73 5.39
CA ASP A 271 -23.45 -9.12 4.05
C ASP A 271 -24.86 -9.73 4.03
N GLY A 272 -25.29 -10.38 5.12
CA GLY A 272 -26.65 -10.90 5.26
C GLY A 272 -27.73 -9.82 5.42
N ALA A 273 -27.37 -8.63 5.89
CA ALA A 273 -28.32 -7.53 6.11
C ALA A 273 -28.69 -6.79 4.80
N ASP A 274 -27.78 -6.76 3.82
CA ASP A 274 -27.98 -6.05 2.54
C ASP A 274 -28.85 -6.86 1.56
N SER A 275 -28.84 -8.21 1.64
CA SER A 275 -29.69 -9.05 0.77
C SER A 275 -31.15 -9.12 1.23
N ALA A 276 -31.44 -8.85 2.50
CA ALA A 276 -32.79 -8.84 3.05
C ALA A 276 -33.63 -7.64 2.58
N ASP A 277 -32.99 -6.54 2.17
CA ASP A 277 -33.69 -5.33 1.72
C ASP A 277 -34.04 -5.38 0.22
N GLN A 278 -33.32 -6.18 -0.59
CA GLN A 278 -33.62 -6.38 -2.01
C GLN A 278 -34.79 -7.34 -2.29
N THR A 279 -35.31 -8.04 -1.26
CA THR A 279 -36.48 -8.94 -1.41
C THR A 279 -37.81 -8.22 -1.08
N ARG A 280 -37.76 -6.89 -0.85
CA ARG A 280 -38.93 -6.03 -0.60
C ARG A 280 -39.05 -4.91 -1.63
N MET A 281 -38.99 -5.23 -2.92
CA MET A 281 -39.54 -4.38 -4.00
C MET A 281 -40.24 -5.24 -5.06
#